data_AF-A0A7J2RJ97-F1
#
_entry.id   AF-A0A7J2RJ97-F1
#
_cell.length_a   1.000
_cell.length_b   1.000
_cell.length_c   1.000
_cell.angle_alpha   90.00
_cell.angle_beta   90.00
_cell.angle_gamma   90.00
#
_symmetry.space_group_name_H-M   'P 1'
#
loop_
_entity.id
_entity.type
_entity.pdbx_description
1 polymer ?
#
loop_
_entity_poly.entity_id
_entity_poly.type
_entity_poly.pdbx_seq_one_letter_code
_entity_poly.pdbx_strand_id
1 'polypeptide(L)'
;MELRKINSKKGIQLSQAFGAVLTLVLVAVLVVIAIFLFVTLSASFDADSAEANASNDLVTEFGNYTSLIGLVGTIIFLGLVIGVLVASFAFGGRRV
;
A
#
# COMPACT_ATOMS: atom_id res chain seq x y z
N MET A 1 -8.59 -55.39 -35.74
CA MET A 1 -7.54 -55.32 -34.71
C MET A 1 -7.29 -53.85 -34.41
N GLU A 2 -7.89 -53.33 -33.34
CA GLU A 2 -7.72 -51.94 -32.94
C GLU A 2 -6.44 -51.81 -32.09
N LEU A 3 -5.51 -50.98 -32.56
CA LEU A 3 -4.26 -50.70 -31.88
C LEU A 3 -4.51 -49.73 -30.73
N ARG A 4 -4.53 -50.27 -29.51
CA ARG A 4 -4.62 -49.52 -28.25
C ARG A 4 -3.42 -48.58 -28.13
N LYS A 5 -3.66 -47.29 -28.37
CA LYS A 5 -2.68 -46.20 -28.26
C LYS A 5 -2.20 -46.08 -26.81
N ILE A 6 -0.97 -46.49 -26.53
CA ILE A 6 -0.34 -46.38 -25.22
C ILE A 6 -0.11 -44.90 -24.92
N ASN A 7 -0.73 -44.39 -23.84
CA ASN A 7 -0.55 -43.03 -23.35
C ASN A 7 0.92 -42.81 -22.98
N SER A 8 1.60 -41.92 -23.71
CA SER A 8 2.98 -41.54 -23.43
C SER A 8 3.02 -40.75 -22.12
N LYS A 9 3.60 -41.33 -21.06
CA LYS A 9 3.83 -40.63 -19.79
C LYS A 9 4.82 -39.49 -20.07
N LYS A 10 4.33 -38.26 -20.01
CA LYS A 10 5.10 -37.04 -20.22
C LYS A 10 6.13 -36.91 -19.08
N GLY A 11 7.35 -37.40 -19.31
CA GLY A 11 8.46 -37.25 -18.38
C GLY A 11 8.82 -35.78 -18.26
N ILE A 12 8.79 -35.25 -17.03
CA ILE A 12 9.35 -33.93 -16.73
C ILE A 12 10.84 -34.01 -17.00
N GLN A 13 11.35 -33.14 -17.87
CA GLN A 13 12.78 -33.07 -18.13
C GLN A 13 13.50 -32.59 -16.86
N LEU A 14 14.64 -33.18 -16.54
CA LEU A 14 15.40 -32.91 -15.32
C LEU A 14 15.74 -31.41 -15.16
N SER A 15 15.93 -30.70 -16.28
CA SER A 15 16.13 -29.24 -16.34
C SER A 15 14.89 -28.44 -15.92
N GLN A 16 13.68 -28.91 -16.25
CA GLN A 16 12.41 -28.31 -15.83
C GLN A 16 12.17 -28.53 -14.33
N ALA A 17 12.53 -29.70 -13.80
CA ALA A 17 12.48 -29.97 -12.37
C ALA A 17 13.42 -29.06 -11.57
N PHE A 18 14.63 -28.82 -12.08
CA PHE A 18 15.60 -27.93 -11.43
C PHE A 18 15.11 -26.49 -11.35
N GLY A 19 14.53 -25.98 -12.44
CA GLY A 19 13.90 -24.65 -12.45
C GLY A 19 12.73 -24.54 -11.47
N ALA A 20 11.87 -25.57 -11.40
CA ALA A 20 10.74 -25.59 -10.47
C ALA A 20 11.19 -25.57 -9.00
N VAL A 21 12.22 -26.33 -8.65
CA VAL A 21 12.77 -26.34 -7.28
C VAL A 21 13.32 -24.96 -6.90
N LEU A 22 14.05 -24.32 -7.81
CA LEU A 22 14.64 -23.00 -7.57
C LEU A 22 13.56 -21.93 -7.35
N THR A 23 12.46 -21.99 -8.10
CA THR A 23 11.31 -21.11 -7.88
C THR A 23 10.60 -21.38 -6.55
N LEU A 24 10.45 -22.65 -6.15
CA LEU A 24 9.85 -23.00 -4.86
C LEU A 24 10.68 -22.48 -3.68
N VAL A 25 12.01 -22.58 -3.77
CA VAL A 25 12.92 -22.05 -2.75
C VAL A 25 12.80 -20.54 -2.65
N LEU A 26 12.77 -19.82 -3.79
CA LEU A 26 12.56 -18.38 -3.80
C LEU A 26 11.23 -17.97 -3.16
N VAL A 27 10.14 -18.66 -3.51
CA VAL A 27 8.81 -18.40 -2.93
C VAL A 27 8.82 -18.64 -1.42
N ALA A 28 9.44 -19.73 -0.96
CA ALA A 28 9.54 -20.04 0.47
C ALA A 28 10.30 -18.95 1.24
N VAL A 29 11.42 -18.47 0.71
CA VAL A 29 12.19 -17.37 1.32
C VAL A 29 11.34 -16.09 1.39
N LEU A 30 10.63 -15.75 0.31
CA LEU A 30 9.76 -14.56 0.30
C LEU A 30 8.63 -14.65 1.32
N VAL A 31 8.02 -15.82 1.50
CA VAL A 31 6.96 -16.04 2.50
C VAL A 31 7.49 -15.83 3.92
N VAL A 32 8.68 -16.36 4.25
CA VAL A 32 9.28 -16.17 5.57
C VAL A 32 9.57 -14.69 5.85
N ILE A 33 10.14 -13.97 4.87
CA ILE A 33 10.43 -12.53 5.00
C ILE A 33 9.13 -11.74 5.21
N ALA A 34 8.08 -12.05 4.45
CA ALA A 34 6.79 -11.38 4.57
C ALA A 34 6.17 -11.58 5.97
N ILE A 35 6.20 -12.80 6.50
CA ILE A 35 5.70 -13.10 7.85
C ILE A 35 6.51 -12.33 8.90
N PHE A 36 7.84 -12.35 8.79
CA PHE A 36 8.72 -11.63 9.72
C PHE A 36 8.41 -10.14 9.73
N LEU A 37 8.33 -9.49 8.56
CA LEU A 37 7.97 -8.08 8.45
C LEU A 37 6.59 -7.80 9.05
N PHE A 38 5.60 -8.65 8.78
CA PHE A 38 4.23 -8.44 9.28
C PHE A 38 4.16 -8.54 10.81
N VAL A 39 4.85 -9.51 11.41
CA VAL A 39 4.91 -9.68 12.87
C VAL A 39 5.67 -8.53 13.51
N THR A 40 6.82 -8.13 12.97
CA THR A 40 7.60 -7.01 13.50
C THR A 40 6.84 -5.69 13.38
N LEU A 41 6.18 -5.44 12.25
CA LEU A 41 5.38 -4.23 12.05
C LEU A 41 4.15 -4.22 12.96
N SER A 42 3.49 -5.36 13.15
CA SER A 42 2.40 -5.49 14.11
C SER A 42 2.87 -5.25 15.55
N ALA A 43 4.07 -5.68 15.91
CA ALA A 43 4.65 -5.42 17.23
C ALA A 43 5.06 -3.95 17.42
N SER A 44 5.37 -3.21 16.35
CA SER A 44 5.59 -1.76 16.44
C SER A 44 4.31 -0.93 16.59
N PHE A 45 3.14 -1.50 16.34
CA PHE A 45 1.84 -0.90 16.63
C PHE A 45 1.27 -1.40 17.97
N ASP A 46 2.12 -1.63 18.96
CA ASP A 46 1.65 -1.89 20.33
C ASP A 46 0.99 -0.62 20.88
N ALA A 47 -0.09 -0.76 21.65
CA ALA A 47 -0.94 0.35 22.08
C ALA A 47 -0.22 1.37 23.00
N ASP A 48 0.98 1.04 23.47
CA ASP A 48 1.88 1.86 24.28
C ASP A 48 3.12 2.37 23.51
N SER A 49 3.16 2.23 22.19
CA SER A 49 4.25 2.79 21.38
C SER A 49 4.23 4.33 21.42
N ALA A 50 5.40 4.95 21.29
CA ALA A 50 5.52 6.41 21.30
C ALA A 50 4.67 7.05 20.18
N GLU A 51 4.47 6.32 19.09
CA GLU A 51 3.67 6.67 17.93
C GLU A 51 2.16 6.58 18.21
N ALA A 52 1.71 5.57 18.97
CA ALA A 52 0.33 5.46 19.42
C ALA A 52 -0.01 6.57 20.43
N ASN A 53 0.90 6.88 21.35
CA ASN A 53 0.75 8.01 22.26
C ASN A 53 0.79 9.36 21.53
N ALA A 54 1.69 9.57 20.57
CA ALA A 54 1.69 10.78 19.75
C ALA A 54 0.39 10.95 18.95
N SER A 55 -0.19 9.86 18.45
CA SER A 55 -1.48 9.91 17.75
C SER A 55 -2.63 10.27 18.70
N ASN A 56 -2.67 9.68 19.90
CA ASN A 56 -3.65 10.03 20.93
C ASN A 56 -3.49 11.46 21.44
N ASP A 57 -2.24 11.94 21.58
CA ASP A 57 -1.91 13.31 21.97
C ASP A 57 -2.38 14.31 20.90
N LEU A 58 -2.12 14.01 19.62
CA LEU A 58 -2.62 14.83 18.50
C LEU A 58 -4.15 14.83 18.43
N VAL A 59 -4.80 13.68 18.62
CA VAL A 59 -6.28 13.60 18.66
C VAL A 59 -6.85 14.38 19.85
N THR A 60 -6.19 14.32 21.00
CA THR A 60 -6.60 15.05 22.22
C THR A 60 -6.39 16.55 22.07
N GLU A 61 -5.25 16.96 21.50
CA GLU A 61 -4.95 18.35 21.18
C GLU A 61 -5.94 18.89 20.14
N PHE A 62 -6.31 18.06 19.16
CA PHE A 62 -7.34 18.41 18.20
C PHE A 62 -8.73 18.55 18.83
N GLY A 63 -9.08 17.70 19.80
CA GLY A 63 -10.30 17.83 20.58
C GLY A 63 -10.33 19.13 21.40
N ASN A 64 -9.25 19.43 22.12
CA ASN A 64 -9.14 20.62 22.98
C ASN A 64 -9.10 21.94 22.19
N TYR A 65 -8.50 21.94 20.99
CA TYR A 65 -8.40 23.12 20.13
C TYR A 65 -9.25 22.99 18.86
N THR A 66 -10.47 22.46 19.00
CA THR A 66 -11.45 22.35 17.90
C THR A 66 -11.61 23.66 17.11
N SER A 67 -11.60 24.80 17.80
CA SER A 67 -11.70 26.12 17.16
C SER A 67 -10.51 26.45 16.26
N LEU A 68 -9.28 26.06 16.64
CA LEU A 68 -8.08 26.30 15.83
C LEU A 68 -8.06 25.39 14.60
N ILE A 69 -8.50 24.13 14.70
CA ILE A 69 -8.60 23.26 13.52
C ILE A 69 -9.65 23.77 12.55
N GLY A 70 -10.81 24.20 13.06
CA GLY A 70 -11.84 24.83 12.23
C GLY A 70 -11.26 26.02 11.47
N LEU A 71 -10.50 26.87 12.16
CA LEU A 71 -9.78 27.98 11.56
C LEU A 71 -8.75 27.54 10.51
N VAL A 72 -7.87 26.58 10.81
CA VAL A 72 -6.87 26.06 9.84
C VAL A 72 -7.56 25.44 8.62
N GLY A 73 -8.64 24.67 8.82
CA GLY A 73 -9.44 24.08 7.75
C GLY A 73 -10.06 25.13 6.85
N THR A 74 -10.61 26.21 7.41
CA THR A 74 -11.13 27.33 6.60
C THR A 74 -10.04 28.05 5.83
N ILE A 75 -8.83 28.21 6.39
CA ILE A 75 -7.70 28.84 5.69
C ILE A 75 -7.27 27.97 4.49
N ILE A 76 -7.15 26.66 4.68
CA ILE A 76 -6.79 25.73 3.59
C ILE A 76 -7.87 25.77 2.49
N PHE A 77 -9.15 25.74 2.87
CA PHE A 77 -10.26 25.83 1.92
C PHE A 77 -10.22 27.13 1.11
N LEU A 78 -10.01 28.27 1.77
CA LEU A 78 -9.86 29.57 1.10
C LEU A 78 -8.67 29.57 0.13
N GLY A 79 -7.52 29.04 0.54
CA GLY A 79 -6.34 28.93 -0.32
C GLY A 79 -6.59 28.11 -1.57
N LEU A 80 -7.30 26.98 -1.43
CA LEU A 80 -7.67 26.12 -2.56
C LEU A 80 -8.65 26.83 -3.50
N VAL A 81 -9.70 27.46 -2.96
CA VAL A 81 -10.68 28.22 -3.75
C VAL A 81 -9.99 29.34 -4.53
N ILE A 82 -9.15 30.13 -3.86
CA ILE A 82 -8.39 31.20 -4.53
C ILE A 82 -7.46 30.61 -5.59
N GLY A 83 -6.75 29.51 -5.30
CA GLY A 83 -5.88 28.84 -6.27
C GLY A 83 -6.62 28.38 -7.54
N VAL A 84 -7.81 27.79 -7.37
CA VAL A 84 -8.66 27.36 -8.50
C VAL A 84 -9.20 28.56 -9.28
N LEU A 85 -9.62 29.63 -8.59
CA LEU A 85 -10.05 30.85 -9.25
C LEU A 85 -8.92 31.51 -10.05
N VAL A 86 -7.72 31.60 -9.48
CA VAL A 86 -6.55 32.13 -10.18
C VAL A 86 -6.20 31.27 -11.39
N ALA A 87 -6.24 29.94 -11.25
CA ALA A 87 -6.01 29.03 -12.36
C ALA A 87 -7.08 29.18 -13.46
N SER A 88 -8.35 29.34 -13.10
CA SER A 88 -9.43 29.52 -14.08
C SER A 88 -9.34 30.86 -14.82
N PHE A 89 -8.84 31.93 -14.18
CA PHE A 89 -8.59 33.20 -14.87
C PHE A 89 -7.30 33.20 -15.69
N ALA A 90 -6.22 32.57 -15.19
CA ALA A 90 -4.95 32.49 -15.90
C ALA A 90 -5.03 31.59 -17.14
N PHE A 91 -5.82 30.52 -17.09
CA PHE A 91 -5.94 29.54 -18.17
C PHE A 91 -7.28 29.58 -18.93
N GLY A 92 -8.33 30.19 -18.39
CA GLY A 92 -9.66 30.28 -19.01
C GLY A 92 -9.85 31.43 -19.99
N GLY A 93 -8.80 32.19 -20.29
CA GLY A 93 -8.84 33.36 -21.16
C GLY A 93 -8.55 33.11 -22.65
N ARG A 94 -8.91 31.97 -23.23
CA ARG A 94 -8.87 31.80 -24.69
C ARG A 94 -10.30 31.74 -25.25
N ARG A 95 -10.84 32.93 -25.50
CA ARG A 95 -11.93 33.12 -26.45
C ARG A 95 -11.48 32.54 -27.80
N VAL A 96 -12.24 31.59 -28.32
CA VAL A 96 -12.45 31.52 -29.77
C VAL A 96 -13.18 32.77 -30.23
#